data_AF-A0A7R9ISS1-F1
#
_entry.id   AF-A0A7R9ISS1-F1
#
_cell.length_a   1.000
_cell.length_b   1.000
_cell.length_c   1.000
_cell.angle_alpha   90.00
_cell.angle_beta   90.00
_cell.angle_gamma   90.00
#
_symmetry.space_group_name_H-M   'P 1'
#
loop_
_entity.id
_entity.type
_entity.pdbx_description
1 polymer ?
#
loop_
_entity_poly.entity_id
_entity_poly.type
_entity_poly.pdbx_seq_one_letter_code
_entity_poly.pdbx_strand_id
1 'polypeptide(L)'
;VALANPDFGTTVEEVDAQVKKHDAFEKLLGTQEEKVVALQEHGDKLLAQNHFESATIAKRLSEVVQRRNKVHELCGNRRQRLDDALLHAQFVRDVGEAESWIGEKQKKLEAEANKGEVNSMEDKIKKLQKHQAFQAELAAHKGRIDHIKDKGEKLVAKRHKASREIKSQLEHLLAAWRQLLQESNNRGRGLEEAQDILEFNNQVEKIEAWIRDKEMMVQAGDTGRDYEHCLALQRKLDDFDSDMRVDDSRIKSINTLADKLIRQGRSDTRSVQQRRDDLINKWRALQGALEAYRGHLAGALEVHAFNRDVDDTSQRMSEKEIAMKTEDVGKDLGAVEQLQRKQDALERDMTAIDGKLKEHDQEARRLVQKYPDMSTPIRSKLSELQETWRNLQLLARQRKEALTVAYTLHKFHADLREIEAWVADTIKRMDSSELPATISEAEAMLELHQERKAEIDGRLEAFKNLKYFGMRLSANSSEQEDITPSLARLEELRRTLLAAWEERRSRLDQAHQLQLFKEQADQADSWLASKEAFLHNDDLG
;
A
#
# COMPACT_ATOMS: atom_id res chain seq x y z
N VAL A 1 34.35 -99.66 -4.87
CA VAL A 1 33.09 -99.39 -5.63
C VAL A 1 32.44 -98.07 -5.19
N ALA A 2 32.29 -97.77 -3.89
CA ALA A 2 31.63 -96.54 -3.41
C ALA A 2 32.27 -95.21 -3.89
N LEU A 3 33.60 -95.11 -3.95
CA LEU A 3 34.31 -93.88 -4.34
C LEU A 3 34.21 -93.54 -5.83
N ALA A 4 33.85 -94.51 -6.68
CA ALA A 4 33.84 -94.35 -8.14
C ALA A 4 32.46 -94.03 -8.72
N ASN A 5 31.39 -94.00 -7.91
CA ASN A 5 30.04 -93.72 -8.42
C ASN A 5 29.97 -92.28 -8.97
N PRO A 6 29.66 -92.09 -10.28
CA PRO A 6 29.64 -90.77 -10.90
C PRO A 6 28.33 -90.00 -10.68
N ASP A 7 27.29 -90.64 -10.16
CA ASP A 7 26.00 -90.03 -9.87
C ASP A 7 25.97 -89.43 -8.47
N PHE A 8 25.66 -88.14 -8.40
CA PHE A 8 25.64 -87.35 -7.18
C PHE A 8 24.24 -86.83 -6.82
N GLY A 9 23.22 -87.11 -7.66
CA GLY A 9 21.89 -86.52 -7.55
C GLY A 9 21.76 -85.21 -8.34
N THR A 10 20.52 -84.72 -8.42
CA THR A 10 20.15 -83.53 -9.22
C THR A 10 19.54 -82.41 -8.39
N THR A 11 19.01 -82.73 -7.21
CA THR A 11 18.47 -81.75 -6.24
C THR A 11 19.49 -81.42 -5.15
N VAL A 12 19.30 -80.27 -4.47
CA VAL A 12 20.20 -79.86 -3.38
C VAL A 12 20.17 -80.88 -2.25
N GLU A 13 18.99 -81.42 -1.95
CA GLU A 13 18.75 -82.40 -0.89
C GLU A 13 19.41 -83.75 -1.19
N GLU A 14 19.35 -84.20 -2.45
CA GLU A 14 20.02 -85.42 -2.90
C GLU A 14 21.54 -85.30 -2.83
N VAL A 15 22.09 -84.19 -3.33
CA VAL A 15 23.55 -83.97 -3.34
C VAL A 15 24.06 -83.75 -1.91
N ASP A 16 23.35 -83.00 -1.08
CA ASP A 16 23.70 -82.80 0.35
C ASP A 16 23.69 -84.13 1.13
N ALA A 17 22.73 -85.01 0.85
CA ALA A 17 22.72 -86.36 1.43
C ALA A 17 23.95 -87.18 1.00
N GLN A 18 24.43 -87.03 -0.24
CA GLN A 18 25.66 -87.66 -0.70
C GLN A 18 26.92 -87.03 -0.10
N VAL A 19 26.94 -85.70 0.08
CA VAL A 19 28.01 -84.98 0.80
C VAL A 19 28.11 -85.50 2.23
N LYS A 20 27.00 -85.60 2.95
CA LYS A 20 26.94 -86.15 4.32
C LYS A 20 27.41 -87.60 4.40
N LYS A 21 27.04 -88.44 3.43
CA LYS A 21 27.55 -89.83 3.33
C LYS A 21 29.07 -89.86 3.10
N HIS A 22 29.58 -88.94 2.29
CA HIS A 22 31.01 -88.80 2.02
C HIS A 22 31.78 -88.21 3.22
N ASP A 23 31.19 -87.27 3.97
CA ASP A 23 31.73 -86.79 5.26
C ASP A 23 31.90 -87.94 6.25
N ALA A 24 30.89 -88.81 6.35
CA ALA A 24 30.93 -89.98 7.22
C ALA A 24 32.02 -90.96 6.77
N PHE A 25 32.19 -91.15 5.45
CA PHE A 25 33.28 -91.96 4.90
C PHE A 25 34.66 -91.34 5.18
N GLU A 26 34.84 -90.04 5.02
CA GLU A 26 36.09 -89.34 5.31
C GLU A 26 36.46 -89.42 6.80
N LYS A 27 35.49 -89.28 7.70
CA LYS A 27 35.71 -89.48 9.14
C LYS A 27 36.17 -90.91 9.43
N LEU A 28 35.49 -91.91 8.85
CA LEU A 28 35.89 -93.32 8.99
C LEU A 28 37.29 -93.54 8.43
N LEU A 29 37.61 -92.94 7.29
CA LEU A 29 38.91 -93.01 6.64
C LEU A 29 40.02 -92.39 7.53
N GLY A 30 39.72 -91.28 8.21
CA GLY A 30 40.61 -90.64 9.19
C GLY A 30 40.89 -91.51 10.41
N THR A 31 39.89 -92.21 10.95
CA THR A 31 40.09 -93.11 12.11
C THR A 31 40.97 -94.33 11.80
N GLN A 32 41.11 -94.73 10.53
CA GLN A 32 42.06 -95.77 10.15
C GLN A 32 43.48 -95.24 9.90
N GLU A 33 43.68 -93.91 9.91
CA GLU A 33 44.98 -93.31 9.59
C GLU A 33 46.05 -93.67 10.62
N GLU A 34 45.69 -93.60 11.91
CA GLU A 34 46.58 -93.99 13.01
C GLU A 34 47.07 -95.45 12.87
N LYS A 35 46.23 -96.35 12.34
CA LYS A 35 46.61 -97.75 12.14
C LYS A 35 47.58 -97.94 10.97
N VAL A 36 47.44 -97.16 9.90
CA VAL A 36 48.35 -97.19 8.76
C VAL A 36 49.69 -96.57 9.14
N VAL A 37 49.68 -95.46 9.89
CA VAL A 37 50.88 -94.83 10.44
C VAL A 37 51.60 -95.79 11.40
N ALA A 38 50.89 -96.40 12.34
CA ALA A 38 51.48 -97.38 13.27
C ALA A 38 52.05 -98.61 12.54
N LEU A 39 51.38 -99.10 11.49
CA LEU A 39 51.88 -100.18 10.65
C LEU A 39 53.16 -99.77 9.90
N GLN A 40 53.20 -98.53 9.41
CA GLN A 40 54.37 -97.98 8.72
C GLN A 40 55.55 -97.81 9.69
N GLU A 41 55.35 -97.20 10.85
CA GLU A 41 56.37 -97.07 11.89
C GLU A 41 56.90 -98.43 12.37
N HIS A 42 56.01 -99.41 12.55
CA HIS A 42 56.41 -100.77 12.93
C HIS A 42 57.20 -101.46 11.82
N GLY A 43 56.75 -101.32 10.58
CA GLY A 43 57.43 -101.83 9.40
C GLY A 43 58.81 -101.20 9.18
N ASP A 44 58.92 -99.89 9.35
CA ASP A 44 60.18 -99.15 9.24
C ASP A 44 61.17 -99.55 10.34
N LYS A 45 60.69 -99.83 11.56
CA LYS A 45 61.52 -100.39 12.66
C LYS A 45 62.06 -101.77 12.31
N LEU A 46 61.25 -102.65 11.72
CA LEU A 46 61.69 -103.99 11.29
C LEU A 46 62.74 -103.91 10.16
N LEU A 47 62.59 -102.95 9.26
CA LEU A 47 63.58 -102.68 8.21
C LEU A 47 64.90 -102.15 8.79
N ALA A 48 64.84 -101.22 9.75
CA ALA A 48 66.02 -100.70 10.44
C ALA A 48 66.78 -101.77 11.25
N GLN A 49 66.11 -102.84 11.68
CA GLN A 49 66.69 -103.98 12.39
C GLN A 49 67.27 -105.07 11.48
N ASN A 50 67.32 -104.86 10.16
CA ASN A 50 67.77 -105.85 9.16
C ASN A 50 67.04 -107.21 9.27
N HIS A 51 65.72 -107.18 9.41
CA HIS A 51 64.90 -108.39 9.49
C HIS A 51 65.12 -109.32 8.27
N PHE A 52 65.09 -110.63 8.47
CA PHE A 52 65.41 -111.63 7.42
C PHE A 52 64.47 -111.58 6.19
N GLU A 53 63.27 -111.00 6.35
CA GLU A 53 62.24 -110.79 5.32
C GLU A 53 62.12 -109.31 4.88
N SER A 54 63.17 -108.49 5.05
CA SER A 54 63.11 -107.04 4.78
C SER A 54 62.62 -106.68 3.37
N ALA A 55 62.97 -107.46 2.34
CA ALA A 55 62.51 -107.21 0.96
C ALA A 55 60.99 -107.33 0.81
N THR A 56 60.39 -108.34 1.45
CA THR A 56 58.94 -108.57 1.42
C THR A 56 58.19 -107.53 2.25
N ILE A 57 58.73 -107.15 3.41
CA ILE A 57 58.17 -106.12 4.29
C ILE A 57 58.16 -104.76 3.58
N ALA A 58 59.28 -104.36 2.97
CA ALA A 58 59.40 -103.11 2.23
C ALA A 58 58.41 -103.03 1.05
N LYS A 59 58.30 -104.12 0.27
CA LYS A 59 57.31 -104.21 -0.82
C LYS A 59 55.89 -104.05 -0.30
N ARG A 60 55.54 -104.74 0.81
CA ARG A 60 54.18 -104.70 1.36
C ARG A 60 53.82 -103.34 1.95
N LEU A 61 54.75 -102.69 2.66
CA LEU A 61 54.57 -101.32 3.15
C LEU A 61 54.38 -100.34 1.98
N SER A 62 55.21 -100.43 0.94
CA SER A 62 55.09 -99.59 -0.25
C SER A 62 53.73 -99.77 -0.95
N GLU A 63 53.26 -101.00 -1.12
CA GLU A 63 51.92 -101.29 -1.68
C GLU A 63 50.79 -100.68 -0.83
N VAL A 64 50.87 -100.78 0.50
CA VAL A 64 49.86 -100.22 1.42
C VAL A 64 49.85 -98.69 1.36
N VAL A 65 51.02 -98.04 1.38
CA VAL A 65 51.15 -96.58 1.27
C VAL A 65 50.65 -96.09 -0.09
N GLN A 66 51.01 -96.75 -1.19
CA GLN A 66 50.52 -96.38 -2.53
C GLN A 66 49.00 -96.53 -2.65
N ARG A 67 48.43 -97.63 -2.15
CA ARG A 67 46.97 -97.82 -2.13
C ARG A 67 46.29 -96.76 -1.26
N ARG A 68 46.89 -96.41 -0.12
CA ARG A 68 46.39 -95.37 0.78
C ARG A 68 46.37 -94.00 0.11
N ASN A 69 47.48 -93.61 -0.50
CA ASN A 69 47.60 -92.37 -1.26
C ASN A 69 46.58 -92.32 -2.39
N LYS A 70 46.36 -93.45 -3.08
CA LYS A 70 45.34 -93.52 -4.13
C LYS A 70 43.92 -93.35 -3.60
N VAL A 71 43.60 -93.92 -2.44
CA VAL A 71 42.29 -93.74 -1.79
C VAL A 71 42.10 -92.30 -1.33
N HIS A 72 43.13 -91.65 -0.77
CA HIS A 72 43.08 -90.22 -0.41
C HIS A 72 42.87 -89.32 -1.63
N GLU A 73 43.60 -89.57 -2.73
CA GLU A 73 43.43 -88.86 -3.99
C GLU A 73 42.00 -89.03 -4.55
N LEU A 74 41.47 -90.26 -4.57
CA LEU A 74 40.10 -90.54 -5.00
C LEU A 74 39.06 -89.90 -4.08
N CYS A 75 39.34 -89.82 -2.78
CA CYS A 75 38.47 -89.20 -1.79
C CYS A 75 38.41 -87.68 -1.99
N GLY A 76 39.57 -87.02 -2.14
CA GLY A 76 39.64 -85.59 -2.44
C GLY A 76 38.99 -85.23 -3.78
N ASN A 77 39.23 -86.05 -4.82
CA ASN A 77 38.56 -85.89 -6.11
C ASN A 77 37.04 -86.06 -6.01
N ARG A 78 36.55 -87.00 -5.20
CA ARG A 78 35.12 -87.20 -4.96
C ARG A 78 34.51 -86.03 -4.18
N ARG A 79 35.20 -85.55 -3.14
CA ARG A 79 34.82 -84.36 -2.37
C ARG A 79 34.64 -83.15 -3.29
N GLN A 80 35.65 -82.83 -4.09
CA GLN A 80 35.59 -81.71 -5.03
C GLN A 80 34.42 -81.83 -6.01
N ARG A 81 34.18 -83.04 -6.54
CA ARG A 81 33.05 -83.29 -7.44
C ARG A 81 31.68 -83.17 -6.75
N LEU A 82 31.58 -83.55 -5.47
CA LEU A 82 30.38 -83.38 -4.67
C LEU A 82 30.12 -81.91 -4.32
N ASP A 83 31.17 -81.16 -3.97
CA ASP A 83 31.07 -79.72 -3.70
C ASP A 83 30.66 -78.94 -4.96
N ASP A 84 31.21 -79.29 -6.12
CA ASP A 84 30.82 -78.70 -7.41
C ASP A 84 29.39 -79.09 -7.81
N ALA A 85 28.97 -80.33 -7.56
CA ALA A 85 27.59 -80.78 -7.79
C ALA A 85 26.60 -80.07 -6.85
N LEU A 86 26.97 -79.85 -5.59
CA LEU A 86 26.13 -79.16 -4.62
C LEU A 86 25.99 -77.69 -5.00
N LEU A 87 27.08 -77.04 -5.39
CA LEU A 87 27.08 -75.66 -5.86
C LEU A 87 26.23 -75.52 -7.15
N HIS A 88 26.29 -76.50 -8.05
CA HIS A 88 25.45 -76.54 -9.26
C HIS A 88 23.96 -76.73 -8.94
N ALA A 89 23.60 -77.67 -8.07
CA ALA A 89 22.21 -77.89 -7.67
C ALA A 89 21.63 -76.64 -6.96
N GLN A 90 22.43 -76.00 -6.10
CA GLN A 90 22.04 -74.72 -5.47
C GLN A 90 21.87 -73.61 -6.50
N PHE A 91 22.76 -73.52 -7.49
CA PHE A 91 22.64 -72.55 -8.58
C PHE A 91 21.33 -72.75 -9.36
N VAL A 92 21.02 -73.98 -9.79
CA VAL A 92 19.79 -74.28 -10.56
C VAL A 92 18.54 -73.93 -9.77
N ARG A 93 18.48 -74.31 -8.48
CA ARG A 93 17.37 -73.93 -7.60
C ARG A 93 17.26 -72.41 -7.45
N ASP A 94 18.36 -71.74 -7.13
CA ASP A 94 18.36 -70.29 -6.88
C ASP A 94 17.97 -69.50 -8.15
N VAL A 95 18.39 -69.96 -9.34
CA VAL A 95 17.95 -69.43 -10.65
C VAL A 95 16.45 -69.63 -10.83
N GLY A 96 15.93 -70.85 -10.67
CA GLY A 96 14.50 -71.11 -10.88
C GLY A 96 13.60 -70.30 -9.93
N GLU A 97 13.99 -70.16 -8.66
CA GLU A 97 13.28 -69.30 -7.71
C GLU A 97 13.35 -67.81 -8.11
N ALA A 98 14.50 -67.34 -8.61
CA ALA A 98 14.65 -65.96 -9.06
C ALA A 98 13.86 -65.67 -10.34
N GLU A 99 13.86 -66.58 -11.32
CA GLU A 99 13.09 -66.47 -12.55
C GLU A 99 11.59 -66.47 -12.28
N SER A 100 11.11 -67.36 -11.40
CA SER A 100 9.71 -67.39 -10.97
C SER A 100 9.30 -66.06 -10.35
N TRP A 101 10.12 -65.53 -9.44
CA TRP A 101 9.86 -64.24 -8.80
C TRP A 101 9.87 -63.08 -9.80
N ILE A 102 10.82 -63.03 -10.75
CA ILE A 102 10.86 -62.01 -11.81
C ILE A 102 9.57 -62.09 -12.66
N GLY A 103 9.15 -63.28 -13.08
CA GLY A 103 7.95 -63.49 -13.88
C GLY A 103 6.67 -63.06 -13.16
N GLU A 104 6.55 -63.32 -11.85
CA GLU A 104 5.45 -62.80 -11.04
C GLU A 104 5.41 -61.27 -11.00
N LYS A 105 6.58 -60.62 -10.88
CA LYS A 105 6.70 -59.16 -10.81
C LYS A 105 6.40 -58.49 -12.15
N GLN A 106 6.83 -59.09 -13.27
CA GLN A 106 6.46 -58.63 -14.62
C GLN A 106 4.94 -58.69 -14.82
N LYS A 107 4.29 -59.81 -14.48
CA LYS A 107 2.82 -59.92 -14.58
C LYS A 107 2.09 -58.88 -13.73
N LYS A 108 2.59 -58.57 -12.52
CA LYS A 108 2.02 -57.50 -11.68
C LYS A 108 2.17 -56.13 -12.34
N LEU A 109 3.34 -55.83 -12.91
CA LEU A 109 3.60 -54.57 -13.59
C LEU A 109 2.68 -54.40 -14.82
N GLU A 110 2.48 -55.45 -15.62
CA GLU A 110 1.57 -55.48 -16.77
C GLU A 110 0.10 -55.29 -16.33
N ALA A 111 -0.33 -56.00 -15.28
CA ALA A 111 -1.70 -55.86 -14.76
C ALA A 111 -1.99 -54.44 -14.26
N GLU A 112 -0.99 -53.76 -13.69
CA GLU A 112 -1.12 -52.37 -13.28
C GLU A 112 -1.02 -51.37 -14.44
N ALA A 113 -0.32 -51.71 -15.51
CA ALA A 113 -0.30 -50.93 -16.74
C ALA A 113 -1.69 -50.93 -17.42
N ASN A 114 -2.40 -52.06 -17.39
CA ASN A 114 -3.73 -52.21 -18.00
C ASN A 114 -4.88 -51.54 -17.23
N LYS A 115 -4.65 -51.04 -16.01
CA LYS A 115 -5.69 -50.43 -15.16
C LYS A 115 -6.13 -49.00 -15.56
N GLY A 116 -5.82 -48.55 -16.77
CA GLY A 116 -6.22 -47.23 -17.27
C GLY A 116 -5.55 -46.03 -16.59
N GLU A 117 -5.59 -44.90 -17.27
CA GLU A 117 -5.13 -43.61 -16.74
C GLU A 117 -6.12 -43.08 -15.69
N VAL A 118 -5.57 -42.39 -14.68
CA VAL A 118 -6.37 -41.81 -13.60
C VAL A 118 -6.14 -40.31 -13.59
N ASN A 119 -7.22 -39.54 -13.48
CA ASN A 119 -7.20 -38.08 -13.68
C ASN A 119 -6.99 -37.29 -12.38
N SER A 120 -7.15 -37.92 -11.22
CA SER A 120 -6.99 -37.28 -9.90
C SER A 120 -5.53 -37.29 -9.44
N MET A 121 -5.08 -36.15 -8.88
CA MET A 121 -3.73 -35.97 -8.32
C MET A 121 -3.46 -36.96 -7.16
N GLU A 122 -4.43 -37.16 -6.27
CA GLU A 122 -4.28 -38.09 -5.13
C GLU A 122 -4.05 -39.53 -5.59
N ASP A 123 -4.74 -39.96 -6.63
CA ASP A 123 -4.62 -41.33 -7.13
C ASP A 123 -3.30 -41.55 -7.89
N LYS A 124 -2.79 -40.52 -8.59
CA LYS A 124 -1.43 -40.57 -9.18
C LYS A 124 -0.36 -40.61 -8.10
N ILE A 125 -0.48 -39.83 -7.02
CA ILE A 125 0.44 -39.89 -5.87
C ILE A 125 0.41 -41.28 -5.24
N LYS A 126 -0.77 -41.86 -5.01
CA LYS A 126 -0.89 -43.24 -4.50
C LYS A 126 -0.24 -44.26 -5.44
N LYS A 127 -0.41 -44.14 -6.76
CA LYS A 127 0.26 -45.00 -7.76
C LYS A 127 1.78 -44.83 -7.73
N LEU A 128 2.28 -43.60 -7.58
CA LEU A 128 3.72 -43.31 -7.47
C LEU A 128 4.31 -43.91 -6.17
N GLN A 129 3.63 -43.76 -5.04
CA GLN A 129 4.05 -44.37 -3.77
C GLN A 129 4.10 -45.90 -3.85
N LYS A 130 3.08 -46.53 -4.47
CA LYS A 130 3.10 -47.98 -4.74
C LYS A 130 4.27 -48.38 -5.62
N HIS A 131 4.58 -47.58 -6.65
CA HIS A 131 5.72 -47.82 -7.51
C HIS A 131 7.07 -47.65 -6.78
N GLN A 132 7.20 -46.67 -5.88
CA GLN A 132 8.38 -46.50 -5.03
C GLN A 132 8.60 -47.71 -4.12
N ALA A 133 7.52 -48.26 -3.53
CA ALA A 133 7.59 -49.51 -2.78
C ALA A 133 8.06 -50.68 -3.66
N PHE A 134 7.55 -50.78 -4.89
CA PHE A 134 8.01 -51.77 -5.87
C PHE A 134 9.49 -51.59 -6.23
N GLN A 135 9.98 -50.36 -6.41
CA GLN A 135 11.39 -50.08 -6.64
C GLN A 135 12.27 -50.48 -5.44
N ALA A 136 11.80 -50.28 -4.22
CA ALA A 136 12.50 -50.74 -3.02
C ALA A 136 12.57 -52.27 -2.94
N GLU A 137 11.49 -52.98 -3.31
CA GLU A 137 11.49 -54.44 -3.43
C GLU A 137 12.51 -54.95 -4.46
N LEU A 138 12.60 -54.28 -5.63
CA LEU A 138 13.61 -54.58 -6.66
C LEU A 138 15.03 -54.35 -6.12
N ALA A 139 15.26 -53.24 -5.42
CA ALA A 139 16.57 -52.94 -4.83
C ALA A 139 16.99 -54.00 -3.81
N ALA A 140 16.07 -54.50 -2.98
CA ALA A 140 16.34 -55.57 -2.02
C ALA A 140 16.68 -56.91 -2.69
N HIS A 141 16.09 -57.20 -3.87
CA HIS A 141 16.37 -58.44 -4.61
C HIS A 141 17.66 -58.41 -5.43
N LYS A 142 18.23 -57.22 -5.67
CA LYS A 142 19.48 -57.07 -6.42
C LYS A 142 20.61 -57.94 -5.86
N GLY A 143 20.80 -57.94 -4.53
CA GLY A 143 21.85 -58.73 -3.88
C GLY A 143 21.71 -60.24 -4.11
N ARG A 144 20.47 -60.74 -4.23
CA ARG A 144 20.20 -62.15 -4.54
C ARG A 144 20.60 -62.49 -5.97
N ILE A 145 20.28 -61.62 -6.93
CA ILE A 145 20.68 -61.79 -8.34
C ILE A 145 22.20 -61.76 -8.49
N ASP A 146 22.87 -60.83 -7.81
CA ASP A 146 24.34 -60.73 -7.81
C ASP A 146 24.98 -62.00 -7.22
N HIS A 147 24.42 -62.55 -6.14
CA HIS A 147 24.92 -63.80 -5.55
C HIS A 147 24.73 -65.02 -6.47
N ILE A 148 23.60 -65.12 -7.17
CA ILE A 148 23.37 -66.17 -8.18
C ILE A 148 24.37 -66.04 -9.32
N LYS A 149 24.62 -64.80 -9.77
CA LYS A 149 25.61 -64.49 -10.78
C LYS A 149 27.01 -64.96 -10.35
N ASP A 150 27.44 -64.63 -9.14
CA ASP A 150 28.74 -65.04 -8.59
C ASP A 150 28.87 -66.58 -8.53
N LYS A 151 27.81 -67.29 -8.14
CA LYS A 151 27.79 -68.77 -8.14
C LYS A 151 27.95 -69.34 -9.55
N GLY A 152 27.20 -68.81 -10.52
CA GLY A 152 27.27 -69.25 -11.91
C GLY A 152 28.65 -68.99 -12.53
N GLU A 153 29.22 -67.81 -12.30
CA GLU A 153 30.57 -67.45 -12.77
C GLU A 153 31.65 -68.34 -12.14
N LYS A 154 31.55 -68.66 -10.84
CA LYS A 154 32.45 -69.61 -10.17
C LYS A 154 32.40 -71.01 -10.79
N LEU A 155 31.20 -71.53 -11.08
CA LEU A 155 31.03 -72.85 -11.71
C LEU A 155 31.62 -72.89 -13.13
N VAL A 156 31.45 -71.80 -13.88
CA VAL A 156 32.04 -71.65 -15.23
C VAL A 156 33.56 -71.55 -15.15
N ALA A 157 34.12 -70.78 -14.21
CA ALA A 157 35.56 -70.64 -14.01
C ALA A 157 36.22 -71.99 -13.66
N LYS A 158 35.54 -72.82 -12.88
CA LYS A 158 35.95 -74.20 -12.56
C LYS A 158 35.81 -75.19 -13.72
N ARG A 159 35.33 -74.75 -14.90
CA ARG A 159 35.06 -75.61 -16.08
C ARG A 159 34.12 -76.78 -15.76
N HIS A 160 33.05 -76.52 -14.99
CA HIS A 160 32.04 -77.51 -14.67
C HIS A 160 31.47 -78.16 -15.95
N LYS A 161 31.05 -79.43 -15.88
CA LYS A 161 30.56 -80.18 -17.07
C LYS A 161 29.36 -79.49 -17.74
N ALA A 162 28.51 -78.85 -16.95
CA ALA A 162 27.34 -78.09 -17.40
C ALA A 162 27.64 -76.61 -17.73
N SER A 163 28.90 -76.21 -17.93
CA SER A 163 29.27 -74.79 -18.12
C SER A 163 28.50 -74.07 -19.24
N ARG A 164 28.11 -74.77 -20.32
CA ARG A 164 27.31 -74.16 -21.40
C ARG A 164 25.89 -73.83 -20.94
N GLU A 165 25.26 -74.76 -20.23
CA GLU A 165 23.90 -74.61 -19.70
C GLU A 165 23.86 -73.54 -18.60
N ILE A 166 24.83 -73.54 -17.69
CA ILE A 166 24.98 -72.53 -16.63
C ILE A 166 25.09 -71.13 -17.23
N LYS A 167 25.91 -70.95 -18.29
CA LYS A 167 26.01 -69.67 -18.99
C LYS A 167 24.67 -69.25 -19.60
N SER A 168 23.98 -70.16 -20.28
CA SER A 168 22.68 -69.88 -20.89
C SER A 168 21.63 -69.47 -19.85
N GLN A 169 21.56 -70.17 -18.71
CA GLN A 169 20.64 -69.84 -17.61
C GLN A 169 20.98 -68.49 -16.97
N LEU A 170 22.26 -68.20 -16.78
CA LEU A 170 22.72 -66.93 -16.22
C LEU A 170 22.45 -65.75 -17.17
N GLU A 171 22.69 -65.93 -18.47
CA GLU A 171 22.35 -64.95 -19.51
C GLU A 171 20.85 -64.67 -19.55
N HIS A 172 20.02 -65.72 -19.50
CA HIS A 172 18.56 -65.60 -19.48
C HIS A 172 18.07 -64.86 -18.22
N LEU A 173 18.51 -65.27 -17.04
CA LEU A 173 18.17 -64.61 -15.77
C LEU A 173 18.55 -63.12 -15.77
N LEU A 174 19.77 -62.80 -16.19
CA LEU A 174 20.25 -61.41 -16.25
C LEU A 174 19.53 -60.59 -17.32
N ALA A 175 19.08 -61.20 -18.42
CA ALA A 175 18.24 -60.55 -19.41
C ALA A 175 16.85 -60.22 -18.83
N ALA A 176 16.19 -61.21 -18.20
CA ALA A 176 14.88 -61.03 -17.56
C ALA A 176 14.93 -59.97 -16.45
N TRP A 177 15.99 -59.98 -15.63
CA TRP A 177 16.21 -58.96 -14.60
C TRP A 177 16.39 -57.55 -15.18
N ARG A 178 17.21 -57.41 -16.24
CA ARG A 178 17.40 -56.13 -16.94
C ARG A 178 16.11 -55.61 -17.56
N GLN A 179 15.31 -56.50 -18.16
CA GLN A 179 14.02 -56.14 -18.73
C GLN A 179 13.06 -55.63 -17.65
N LEU A 180 12.94 -56.33 -16.52
CA LEU A 180 12.10 -55.90 -15.39
C LEU A 180 12.54 -54.52 -14.85
N LEU A 181 13.85 -54.28 -14.71
CA LEU A 181 14.37 -52.97 -14.31
C LEU A 181 14.03 -51.87 -15.33
N GLN A 182 14.15 -52.17 -16.63
CA GLN A 182 13.83 -51.23 -17.70
C GLN A 182 12.34 -50.87 -17.70
N GLU A 183 11.45 -51.86 -17.60
CA GLU A 183 10.00 -51.67 -17.55
C GLU A 183 9.59 -50.88 -16.30
N SER A 184 10.17 -51.22 -15.14
CA SER A 184 9.97 -50.48 -13.89
C SER A 184 10.42 -49.02 -14.02
N ASN A 185 11.62 -48.77 -14.54
CA ASN A 185 12.11 -47.40 -14.74
C ASN A 185 11.28 -46.61 -15.75
N ASN A 186 10.80 -47.24 -16.83
CA ASN A 186 9.90 -46.61 -17.80
C ASN A 186 8.57 -46.20 -17.16
N ARG A 187 8.01 -47.08 -16.33
CA ARG A 187 6.78 -46.82 -15.56
C ARG A 187 6.99 -45.68 -14.56
N GLY A 188 8.09 -45.69 -13.82
CA GLY A 188 8.43 -44.64 -12.85
C GLY A 188 8.54 -43.27 -13.51
N ARG A 189 9.28 -43.17 -14.62
CA ARG A 189 9.36 -41.92 -15.41
C ARG A 189 7.99 -41.45 -15.90
N GLY A 190 7.14 -42.36 -16.39
CA GLY A 190 5.80 -42.00 -16.85
C GLY A 190 4.87 -41.56 -15.73
N LEU A 191 4.99 -42.12 -14.51
CA LEU A 191 4.20 -41.70 -13.35
C LEU A 191 4.65 -40.33 -12.82
N GLU A 192 5.95 -40.07 -12.77
CA GLU A 192 6.50 -38.77 -12.37
C GLU A 192 6.06 -37.67 -13.36
N GLU A 193 6.21 -37.90 -14.66
CA GLU A 193 5.74 -36.97 -15.70
C GLU A 193 4.23 -36.71 -15.59
N ALA A 194 3.44 -37.77 -15.40
CA ALA A 194 1.99 -37.64 -15.24
C ALA A 194 1.60 -36.85 -13.99
N GLN A 195 2.42 -36.87 -12.93
CA GLN A 195 2.25 -36.04 -11.73
C GLN A 195 2.67 -34.60 -12.00
N ASP A 196 3.81 -34.39 -12.63
CA ASP A 196 4.31 -33.07 -13.05
C ASP A 196 3.29 -32.34 -13.96
N ILE A 197 2.66 -33.04 -14.92
CA ILE A 197 1.61 -32.46 -15.80
C ILE A 197 0.38 -32.01 -15.00
N LEU A 198 -0.09 -32.82 -14.04
CA LEU A 198 -1.24 -32.44 -13.22
C LEU A 198 -0.89 -31.26 -12.31
N GLU A 199 0.30 -31.27 -11.72
CA GLU A 199 0.78 -30.16 -10.91
C GLU A 199 0.87 -28.87 -11.73
N PHE A 200 1.45 -28.95 -12.94
CA PHE A 200 1.49 -27.84 -13.89
C PHE A 200 0.09 -27.29 -14.16
N ASN A 201 -0.85 -28.14 -14.58
CA ASN A 201 -2.22 -27.71 -14.88
C ASN A 201 -2.92 -27.07 -13.68
N ASN A 202 -2.78 -27.66 -12.49
CA ASN A 202 -3.36 -27.12 -11.26
C ASN A 202 -2.77 -25.76 -10.88
N GLN A 203 -1.44 -25.61 -10.97
CA GLN A 203 -0.77 -24.35 -10.70
C GLN A 203 -1.17 -23.27 -11.72
N VAL A 204 -1.26 -23.62 -13.01
CA VAL A 204 -1.75 -22.73 -14.07
C VAL A 204 -3.17 -22.28 -13.76
N GLU A 205 -4.10 -23.20 -13.48
CA GLU A 205 -5.51 -22.88 -13.22
C GLU A 205 -5.69 -21.93 -12.02
N LYS A 206 -4.90 -22.13 -10.95
CA LYS A 206 -4.91 -21.24 -9.78
C LYS A 206 -4.46 -19.82 -10.16
N ILE A 207 -3.40 -19.69 -10.95
CA ILE A 207 -2.92 -18.36 -11.39
C ILE A 207 -3.92 -17.76 -12.39
N GLU A 208 -4.48 -18.52 -13.32
CA GLU A 208 -5.48 -18.00 -14.26
C GLU A 208 -6.78 -17.55 -13.57
N ALA A 209 -7.21 -18.25 -12.50
CA ALA A 209 -8.32 -17.79 -11.67
C ALA A 209 -7.98 -16.47 -10.97
N TRP A 210 -6.78 -16.36 -10.40
CA TRP A 210 -6.31 -15.12 -9.77
C TRP A 210 -6.19 -13.97 -10.77
N ILE A 211 -5.64 -14.20 -11.96
CA ILE A 211 -5.53 -13.19 -13.03
C ILE A 211 -6.92 -12.67 -13.39
N ARG A 212 -7.90 -13.57 -13.60
CA ARG A 212 -9.28 -13.16 -13.95
C ARG A 212 -9.93 -12.29 -12.88
N ASP A 213 -9.74 -12.60 -11.61
CA ASP A 213 -10.25 -11.77 -10.50
C ASP A 213 -9.65 -10.36 -10.55
N LYS A 214 -8.34 -10.25 -10.80
CA LYS A 214 -7.66 -8.94 -10.92
C LYS A 214 -8.05 -8.18 -12.19
N GLU A 215 -8.21 -8.87 -13.32
CA GLU A 215 -8.68 -8.26 -14.56
C GLU A 215 -10.08 -7.66 -14.39
N MET A 216 -11.01 -8.37 -13.72
CA MET A 216 -12.35 -7.87 -13.42
C MET A 216 -12.32 -6.58 -12.60
N MET A 217 -11.43 -6.51 -11.60
CA MET A 217 -11.24 -5.31 -10.79
C MET A 217 -10.73 -4.14 -11.63
N VAL A 218 -9.72 -4.36 -12.47
CA VAL A 218 -9.15 -3.30 -13.33
C VAL A 218 -10.18 -2.84 -14.37
N GLN A 219 -10.96 -3.76 -14.95
CA GLN A 219 -12.01 -3.45 -15.93
C GLN A 219 -13.17 -2.65 -15.34
N ALA A 220 -13.44 -2.76 -14.03
CA ALA A 220 -14.42 -1.93 -13.36
C ALA A 220 -14.05 -0.43 -13.44
N GLY A 221 -12.75 -0.12 -13.58
CA GLY A 221 -12.27 1.23 -13.88
C GLY A 221 -12.61 2.27 -12.81
N ASP A 222 -12.83 1.86 -11.57
CA ASP A 222 -13.18 2.77 -10.47
C ASP A 222 -12.01 3.71 -10.18
N THR A 223 -12.21 5.01 -10.33
CA THR A 223 -11.19 6.04 -10.04
C THR A 223 -11.44 6.76 -8.73
N GLY A 224 -12.40 6.29 -7.94
CA GLY A 224 -12.85 6.98 -6.75
C GLY A 224 -13.88 8.07 -7.07
N ARG A 225 -14.63 8.44 -6.04
CA ARG A 225 -15.68 9.48 -6.11
C ARG A 225 -15.20 10.83 -5.57
N ASP A 226 -14.19 10.78 -4.72
CA ASP A 226 -13.56 11.88 -3.99
C ASP A 226 -12.07 11.56 -3.78
N TYR A 227 -11.32 12.54 -3.26
CA TYR A 227 -9.86 12.42 -3.08
C TYR A 227 -9.50 11.26 -2.16
N GLU A 228 -10.22 11.11 -1.04
CA GLU A 228 -9.99 10.11 -0.02
C GLU A 228 -10.27 8.69 -0.54
N HIS A 229 -11.35 8.51 -1.31
CA HIS A 229 -11.69 7.24 -1.94
C HIS A 229 -10.66 6.88 -3.02
N CYS A 230 -10.26 7.83 -3.87
CA CYS A 230 -9.22 7.61 -4.89
C CYS A 230 -7.89 7.22 -4.23
N LEU A 231 -7.51 7.88 -3.13
CA LEU A 231 -6.29 7.55 -2.37
C LEU A 231 -6.37 6.16 -1.72
N ALA A 232 -7.55 5.76 -1.21
CA ALA A 232 -7.75 4.41 -0.68
C ALA A 232 -7.61 3.33 -1.77
N LEU A 233 -8.15 3.58 -2.97
CA LEU A 233 -7.98 2.70 -4.12
C LEU A 233 -6.50 2.58 -4.55
N GLN A 234 -5.77 3.70 -4.54
CA GLN A 234 -4.34 3.69 -4.83
C GLN A 234 -3.54 2.86 -3.82
N ARG A 235 -3.80 3.03 -2.52
CA ARG A 235 -3.16 2.20 -1.47
C ARG A 235 -3.48 0.71 -1.64
N LYS A 236 -4.74 0.41 -1.96
CA LYS A 236 -5.17 -0.97 -2.24
C LYS A 236 -4.40 -1.56 -3.43
N LEU A 237 -4.10 -0.74 -4.44
CA LEU A 237 -3.27 -1.14 -5.58
C LEU A 237 -1.80 -1.40 -5.18
N ASP A 238 -1.25 -0.60 -4.28
CA ASP A 238 0.11 -0.80 -3.74
C ASP A 238 0.22 -2.08 -2.91
N ASP A 239 -0.82 -2.42 -2.13
CA ASP A 239 -0.90 -3.70 -1.43
C ASP A 239 -0.90 -4.88 -2.42
N PHE A 240 -1.57 -4.74 -3.58
CA PHE A 240 -1.57 -5.76 -4.62
C PHE A 240 -0.21 -5.95 -5.30
N ASP A 241 0.61 -4.91 -5.41
CA ASP A 241 1.98 -5.04 -5.93
C ASP A 241 2.82 -5.96 -5.04
N SER A 242 2.52 -6.02 -3.74
CA SER A 242 3.19 -6.93 -2.82
C SER A 242 2.79 -8.39 -3.09
N ASP A 243 1.49 -8.65 -3.32
CA ASP A 243 0.98 -9.96 -3.71
C ASP A 243 1.54 -10.42 -5.07
N MET A 244 1.68 -9.50 -6.03
CA MET A 244 2.25 -9.78 -7.35
C MET A 244 3.69 -10.30 -7.27
N ARG A 245 4.49 -9.88 -6.30
CA ARG A 245 5.86 -10.41 -6.11
C ARG A 245 5.85 -11.87 -5.71
N VAL A 246 4.87 -12.29 -4.91
CA VAL A 246 4.67 -13.69 -4.54
C VAL A 246 4.25 -14.50 -5.78
N ASP A 247 3.37 -13.95 -6.60
CA ASP A 247 2.91 -14.63 -7.82
C ASP A 247 3.97 -14.67 -8.95
N ASP A 248 4.90 -13.73 -9.02
CA ASP A 248 6.07 -13.81 -9.93
C ASP A 248 6.93 -15.06 -9.63
N SER A 249 7.09 -15.41 -8.35
CA SER A 249 7.78 -16.64 -7.95
C SER A 249 7.02 -17.91 -8.36
N ARG A 250 5.69 -17.87 -8.35
CA ARG A 250 4.82 -18.97 -8.80
C ARG A 250 4.88 -19.13 -10.30
N ILE A 251 4.86 -18.04 -11.06
CA ILE A 251 5.04 -18.10 -12.53
C ILE A 251 6.42 -18.65 -12.91
N LYS A 252 7.49 -18.27 -12.21
CA LYS A 252 8.81 -18.87 -12.40
C LYS A 252 8.83 -20.38 -12.12
N SER A 253 8.13 -20.82 -11.07
CA SER A 253 7.98 -22.24 -10.74
C SER A 253 7.22 -23.01 -11.83
N ILE A 254 6.09 -22.46 -12.30
CA ILE A 254 5.30 -23.02 -13.41
C ILE A 254 6.14 -23.13 -14.67
N ASN A 255 6.92 -22.09 -15.01
CA ASN A 255 7.81 -22.10 -16.18
C ASN A 255 8.90 -23.18 -16.05
N THR A 256 9.50 -23.32 -14.87
CA THR A 256 10.50 -24.36 -14.61
C THR A 256 9.91 -25.76 -14.77
N LEU A 257 8.68 -25.98 -14.28
CA LEU A 257 7.97 -27.25 -14.43
C LEU A 257 7.59 -27.52 -15.89
N ALA A 258 7.12 -26.51 -16.62
CA ALA A 258 6.86 -26.61 -18.05
C ALA A 258 8.12 -26.96 -18.84
N ASP A 259 9.26 -26.32 -18.55
CA ASP A 259 10.53 -26.62 -19.21
C ASP A 259 11.02 -28.04 -18.90
N LYS A 260 10.81 -28.54 -17.67
CA LYS A 260 11.06 -29.94 -17.30
C LYS A 260 10.24 -30.89 -18.19
N LEU A 261 8.94 -30.66 -18.30
CA LEU A 261 8.01 -31.46 -19.11
C LEU A 261 8.34 -31.41 -20.61
N ILE A 262 8.72 -30.24 -21.13
CA ILE A 262 9.11 -30.07 -22.54
C ILE A 262 10.39 -30.85 -22.86
N ARG A 263 11.39 -30.81 -21.96
CA ARG A 263 12.65 -31.57 -22.12
C ARG A 263 12.45 -33.09 -22.08
N GLN A 264 11.43 -33.58 -21.38
CA GLN A 264 11.11 -35.01 -21.30
C GLN A 264 10.53 -35.58 -22.62
N GLY A 265 9.97 -34.72 -23.49
CA GLY A 265 9.74 -34.99 -24.93
C GLY A 265 8.73 -36.10 -25.26
N ARG A 266 7.43 -35.84 -25.04
CA ARG A 266 6.31 -36.76 -25.36
C ARG A 266 5.13 -36.05 -26.07
N SER A 267 3.99 -36.75 -26.25
CA SER A 267 2.80 -36.26 -26.97
C SER A 267 2.24 -34.93 -26.45
N ASP A 268 2.40 -34.66 -25.15
CA ASP A 268 1.74 -33.53 -24.48
C ASP A 268 2.60 -32.25 -24.47
N THR A 269 3.85 -32.33 -24.97
CA THR A 269 4.80 -31.21 -25.00
C THR A 269 4.22 -29.97 -25.69
N ARG A 270 3.48 -30.15 -26.80
CA ARG A 270 2.84 -29.02 -27.51
C ARG A 270 1.74 -28.38 -26.67
N SER A 271 0.95 -29.17 -25.95
CA SER A 271 -0.14 -28.69 -25.08
C SER A 271 0.41 -27.89 -23.90
N VAL A 272 1.44 -28.44 -23.22
CA VAL A 272 2.14 -27.75 -22.12
C VAL A 272 2.75 -26.43 -22.59
N GLN A 273 3.41 -26.44 -23.75
CA GLN A 273 4.01 -25.25 -24.32
C GLN A 273 2.96 -24.18 -24.64
N GLN A 274 1.87 -24.54 -25.33
CA GLN A 274 0.79 -23.61 -25.64
C GLN A 274 0.19 -23.02 -24.36
N ARG A 275 -0.10 -23.85 -23.35
CA ARG A 275 -0.71 -23.40 -22.10
C ARG A 275 0.22 -22.51 -21.26
N ARG A 276 1.53 -22.77 -21.28
CA ARG A 276 2.55 -21.88 -20.69
C ARG A 276 2.56 -20.53 -21.40
N ASP A 277 2.60 -20.55 -22.73
CA ASP A 277 2.68 -19.33 -23.53
C ASP A 277 1.40 -18.47 -23.36
N ASP A 278 0.23 -19.10 -23.30
CA ASP A 278 -1.05 -18.44 -22.99
C ASP A 278 -1.05 -17.79 -21.59
N LEU A 279 -0.57 -18.50 -20.57
CA LEU A 279 -0.44 -17.97 -19.21
C LEU A 279 0.49 -16.75 -19.17
N ILE A 280 1.65 -16.82 -19.83
CA ILE A 280 2.62 -15.71 -19.89
C ILE A 280 1.99 -14.49 -20.57
N ASN A 281 1.23 -14.70 -21.65
CA ASN A 281 0.54 -13.62 -22.36
C ASN A 281 -0.51 -12.95 -21.48
N LYS A 282 -1.34 -13.73 -20.76
CA LYS A 282 -2.31 -13.21 -19.80
C LYS A 282 -1.64 -12.43 -18.67
N TRP A 283 -0.56 -12.96 -18.12
CA TRP A 283 0.21 -12.29 -17.07
C TRP A 283 0.75 -10.93 -17.54
N ARG A 284 1.38 -10.87 -18.72
CA ARG A 284 1.87 -9.61 -19.29
C ARG A 284 0.75 -8.62 -19.58
N ALA A 285 -0.39 -9.10 -20.07
CA ALA A 285 -1.56 -8.27 -20.31
C ALA A 285 -2.09 -7.65 -19.01
N LEU A 286 -2.21 -8.43 -17.94
CA LEU A 286 -2.61 -7.95 -16.62
C LEU A 286 -1.61 -6.91 -16.07
N GLN A 287 -0.30 -7.16 -16.19
CA GLN A 287 0.72 -6.18 -15.77
C GLN A 287 0.55 -4.85 -16.49
N GLY A 288 0.32 -4.87 -17.81
CA GLY A 288 0.05 -3.67 -18.59
C GLY A 288 -1.25 -2.97 -18.20
N ALA A 289 -2.31 -3.73 -17.94
CA ALA A 289 -3.61 -3.20 -17.53
C ALA A 289 -3.54 -2.54 -16.13
N LEU A 290 -2.82 -3.14 -15.19
CA LEU A 290 -2.58 -2.58 -13.86
C LEU A 290 -1.78 -1.28 -13.92
N GLU A 291 -0.74 -1.22 -14.76
CA GLU A 291 0.06 0.01 -14.92
C GLU A 291 -0.76 1.13 -15.56
N ALA A 292 -1.58 0.82 -16.56
CA ALA A 292 -2.51 1.78 -17.16
C ALA A 292 -3.52 2.30 -16.11
N TYR A 293 -4.10 1.39 -15.32
CA TYR A 293 -5.04 1.75 -14.25
C TYR A 293 -4.38 2.58 -13.14
N ARG A 294 -3.12 2.29 -12.77
CA ARG A 294 -2.32 3.11 -11.86
C ARG A 294 -2.15 4.53 -12.41
N GLY A 295 -1.85 4.66 -13.70
CA GLY A 295 -1.77 5.95 -14.38
C GLY A 295 -3.11 6.71 -14.35
N HIS A 296 -4.23 6.01 -14.59
CA HIS A 296 -5.56 6.61 -14.50
C HIS A 296 -5.91 7.07 -13.08
N LEU A 297 -5.65 6.24 -12.05
CA LEU A 297 -5.86 6.62 -10.65
C LEU A 297 -5.01 7.82 -10.24
N ALA A 298 -3.73 7.86 -10.64
CA ALA A 298 -2.87 9.01 -10.37
C ALA A 298 -3.41 10.29 -11.01
N GLY A 299 -3.90 10.21 -12.26
CA GLY A 299 -4.52 11.35 -12.93
C GLY A 299 -5.83 11.78 -12.28
N ALA A 300 -6.69 10.83 -11.92
CA ALA A 300 -7.94 11.12 -11.18
C ALA A 300 -7.64 11.77 -9.83
N LEU A 301 -6.60 11.33 -9.12
CA LEU A 301 -6.20 11.91 -7.84
C LEU A 301 -5.77 13.38 -7.98
N GLU A 302 -5.02 13.73 -9.03
CA GLU A 302 -4.68 15.14 -9.32
C GLU A 302 -5.94 15.98 -9.56
N VAL A 303 -6.92 15.47 -10.31
CA VAL A 303 -8.19 16.17 -10.57
C VAL A 303 -9.04 16.28 -9.30
N HIS A 304 -9.10 15.24 -8.47
CA HIS A 304 -9.79 15.29 -7.18
C HIS A 304 -9.14 16.26 -6.20
N ALA A 305 -7.80 16.34 -6.17
CA ALA A 305 -7.08 17.32 -5.37
C ALA A 305 -7.44 18.75 -5.79
N PHE A 306 -7.44 19.02 -7.10
CA PHE A 306 -7.90 20.30 -7.64
C PHE A 306 -9.34 20.63 -7.23
N ASN A 307 -10.26 19.67 -7.37
CA ASN A 307 -11.65 19.88 -6.99
C ASN A 307 -11.79 20.23 -5.50
N ARG A 308 -11.05 19.54 -4.63
CA ARG A 308 -11.03 19.83 -3.19
C ARG A 308 -10.50 21.24 -2.89
N ASP A 309 -9.40 21.64 -3.52
CA ASP A 309 -8.80 22.96 -3.30
C ASP A 309 -9.70 24.10 -3.83
N VAL A 310 -10.44 23.83 -4.92
CA VAL A 310 -11.49 24.71 -5.45
C VAL A 310 -12.66 24.81 -4.47
N ASP A 311 -13.12 23.69 -3.90
CA ASP A 311 -14.20 23.67 -2.91
C ASP A 311 -13.84 24.42 -1.63
N ASP A 312 -12.61 24.27 -1.12
CA ASP A 312 -12.10 25.03 0.02
C ASP A 312 -12.08 26.55 -0.25
N THR A 313 -11.84 26.93 -1.51
CA THR A 313 -11.87 28.34 -1.93
C THR A 313 -13.29 28.85 -2.09
N SER A 314 -14.19 28.02 -2.61
CA SER A 314 -15.62 28.28 -2.69
C SER A 314 -16.24 28.48 -1.30
N GLN A 315 -15.89 27.63 -0.33
CA GLN A 315 -16.33 27.77 1.05
C GLN A 315 -15.89 29.10 1.66
N ARG A 316 -14.61 29.49 1.49
CA ARG A 316 -14.11 30.80 1.96
C ARG A 316 -14.87 31.96 1.31
N MET A 317 -15.25 31.84 0.04
CA MET A 317 -16.09 32.87 -0.62
C MET A 317 -17.49 32.92 -0.03
N SER A 318 -18.13 31.77 0.22
CA SER A 318 -19.45 31.68 0.85
C SER A 318 -19.46 32.32 2.25
N GLU A 319 -18.43 32.08 3.07
CA GLU A 319 -18.28 32.73 4.37
C GLU A 319 -18.20 34.26 4.27
N LYS A 320 -17.46 34.79 3.28
CA LYS A 320 -17.38 36.23 3.02
C LYS A 320 -18.71 36.79 2.47
N GLU A 321 -19.40 36.02 1.65
CA GLU A 321 -20.71 36.37 1.11
C GLU A 321 -21.73 36.57 2.23
N ILE A 322 -21.79 35.63 3.19
CA ILE A 322 -22.65 35.73 4.37
C ILE A 322 -22.30 36.98 5.19
N ALA A 323 -21.02 37.28 5.39
CA ALA A 323 -20.59 38.46 6.12
C ALA A 323 -20.98 39.79 5.44
N MET A 324 -21.08 39.80 4.10
CA MET A 324 -21.41 41.00 3.30
C MET A 324 -22.91 41.21 3.10
N LYS A 325 -23.73 40.17 3.22
CA LYS A 325 -25.21 40.24 3.09
C LYS A 325 -25.92 40.97 4.24
N THR A 326 -25.20 41.43 5.25
CA THR A 326 -25.81 42.19 6.36
C THR A 326 -26.29 43.58 5.91
N GLU A 327 -27.53 43.91 6.25
CA GLU A 327 -28.14 45.22 5.95
C GLU A 327 -27.78 46.29 7.00
N ASP A 328 -27.17 45.93 8.13
CA ASP A 328 -26.83 46.86 9.22
C ASP A 328 -25.80 47.89 8.74
N VAL A 329 -26.17 49.16 8.59
CA VAL A 329 -25.23 50.24 8.21
C VAL A 329 -24.68 51.04 9.39
N GLY A 330 -25.05 50.69 10.62
CA GLY A 330 -24.68 51.41 11.83
C GLY A 330 -25.66 52.55 12.18
N LYS A 331 -25.83 52.77 13.49
CA LYS A 331 -26.81 53.70 14.05
C LYS A 331 -26.28 55.12 14.32
N ASP A 332 -24.97 55.30 14.26
CA ASP A 332 -24.28 56.56 14.51
C ASP A 332 -22.95 56.61 13.75
N LEU A 333 -22.30 57.78 13.71
CA LEU A 333 -21.07 58.00 12.96
C LEU A 333 -19.96 57.02 13.34
N GLY A 334 -19.77 56.79 14.65
CA GLY A 334 -18.73 55.88 15.14
C GLY A 334 -18.99 54.42 14.75
N ALA A 335 -20.24 53.97 14.82
CA ALA A 335 -20.64 52.64 14.38
C ALA A 335 -20.42 52.43 12.87
N VAL A 336 -20.76 53.43 12.03
CA VAL A 336 -20.54 53.33 10.58
C VAL A 336 -19.05 53.30 10.24
N GLU A 337 -18.22 54.14 10.89
CA GLU A 337 -16.77 54.12 10.70
C GLU A 337 -16.15 52.77 11.08
N GLN A 338 -16.62 52.13 12.15
CA GLN A 338 -16.19 50.77 12.52
C GLN A 338 -16.59 49.74 11.46
N LEU A 339 -17.82 49.81 10.95
CA LEU A 339 -18.30 48.93 9.89
C LEU A 339 -17.54 49.14 8.57
N GLN A 340 -17.18 50.38 8.23
CA GLN A 340 -16.31 50.68 7.08
C GLN A 340 -14.92 50.05 7.22
N ARG A 341 -14.29 50.15 8.40
CA ARG A 341 -13.00 49.46 8.65
C ARG A 341 -13.12 47.95 8.53
N LYS A 342 -14.24 47.37 8.99
CA LYS A 342 -14.54 45.94 8.84
C LYS A 342 -14.74 45.56 7.37
N GLN A 343 -15.44 46.38 6.59
CA GLN A 343 -15.60 46.20 5.15
C GLN A 343 -14.25 46.25 4.42
N ASP A 344 -13.40 47.23 4.72
CA ASP A 344 -12.06 47.33 4.14
C ASP A 344 -11.19 46.11 4.49
N ALA A 345 -11.33 45.54 5.70
CA ALA A 345 -10.64 44.32 6.07
C ALA A 345 -11.13 43.11 5.26
N LEU A 346 -12.45 42.98 5.04
CA LEU A 346 -13.02 41.93 4.19
C LEU A 346 -12.53 42.06 2.73
N GLU A 347 -12.45 43.28 2.20
CA GLU A 347 -11.92 43.53 0.84
C GLU A 347 -10.42 43.21 0.72
N ARG A 348 -9.63 43.40 1.79
CA ARG A 348 -8.24 42.93 1.82
C ARG A 348 -8.17 41.41 1.79
N ASP A 349 -8.97 40.71 2.59
CA ASP A 349 -9.03 39.24 2.60
C ASP A 349 -9.42 38.69 1.22
N MET A 350 -10.32 39.37 0.51
CA MET A 350 -10.70 39.03 -0.87
C MET A 350 -9.49 39.06 -1.83
N THR A 351 -8.45 39.85 -1.58
CA THR A 351 -7.24 39.87 -2.42
C THR A 351 -6.50 38.53 -2.37
N ALA A 352 -6.50 37.84 -1.22
CA ALA A 352 -5.94 36.49 -1.11
C ALA A 352 -6.77 35.45 -1.88
N ILE A 353 -8.09 35.63 -1.91
CA ILE A 353 -9.00 34.79 -2.72
C ILE A 353 -8.76 35.00 -4.22
N ASP A 354 -8.58 36.25 -4.67
CA ASP A 354 -8.20 36.57 -6.06
C ASP A 354 -6.88 35.90 -6.47
N GLY A 355 -5.89 35.90 -5.56
CA GLY A 355 -4.65 35.16 -5.74
C GLY A 355 -4.88 33.66 -5.96
N LYS A 356 -5.71 33.05 -5.10
CA LYS A 356 -6.07 31.63 -5.21
C LYS A 356 -6.84 31.30 -6.49
N LEU A 357 -7.72 32.19 -6.95
CA LEU A 357 -8.41 32.03 -8.24
C LEU A 357 -7.45 31.99 -9.43
N LYS A 358 -6.38 32.78 -9.40
CA LYS A 358 -5.33 32.75 -10.44
C LYS A 358 -4.53 31.46 -10.39
N GLU A 359 -4.24 30.94 -9.20
CA GLU A 359 -3.61 29.63 -9.03
C GLU A 359 -4.51 28.51 -9.59
N HIS A 360 -5.81 28.54 -9.27
CA HIS A 360 -6.78 27.58 -9.79
C HIS A 360 -6.93 27.65 -11.32
N ASP A 361 -6.89 28.85 -11.92
CA ASP A 361 -6.93 29.00 -13.38
C ASP A 361 -5.68 28.40 -14.05
N GLN A 362 -4.50 28.62 -13.46
CA GLN A 362 -3.24 28.02 -13.95
C GLN A 362 -3.26 26.50 -13.82
N GLU A 363 -3.69 25.99 -12.67
CA GLU A 363 -3.75 24.55 -12.42
C GLU A 363 -4.80 23.86 -13.30
N ALA A 364 -5.97 24.48 -13.48
CA ALA A 364 -6.98 24.00 -14.42
C ALA A 364 -6.45 23.92 -15.85
N ARG A 365 -5.69 24.93 -16.32
CA ARG A 365 -5.06 24.89 -17.66
C ARG A 365 -4.07 23.74 -17.77
N ARG A 366 -3.24 23.52 -16.74
CA ARG A 366 -2.28 22.41 -16.67
C ARG A 366 -3.00 21.06 -16.75
N LEU A 367 -4.05 20.89 -15.94
CA LEU A 367 -4.82 19.64 -15.87
C LEU A 367 -5.61 19.37 -17.15
N VAL A 368 -6.21 20.39 -17.77
CA VAL A 368 -6.90 20.27 -19.06
C VAL A 368 -5.94 19.85 -20.18
N GLN A 369 -4.71 20.37 -20.18
CA GLN A 369 -3.70 19.97 -21.15
C GLN A 369 -3.23 18.53 -20.91
N LYS A 370 -3.07 18.12 -19.65
CA LYS A 370 -2.60 16.79 -19.27
C LYS A 370 -3.67 15.71 -19.41
N TYR A 371 -4.93 16.06 -19.14
CA TYR A 371 -6.08 15.16 -19.11
C TYR A 371 -7.24 15.71 -19.98
N PRO A 372 -7.14 15.61 -21.32
CA PRO A 372 -8.15 16.17 -22.23
C PRO A 372 -9.57 15.64 -21.97
N ASP A 373 -9.71 14.37 -21.58
CA ASP A 373 -11.01 13.75 -21.32
C ASP A 373 -11.72 14.35 -20.10
N MET A 374 -10.97 14.93 -19.16
CA MET A 374 -11.50 15.59 -17.96
C MET A 374 -11.68 17.11 -18.13
N SER A 375 -11.48 17.63 -19.36
CA SER A 375 -11.51 19.07 -19.62
C SER A 375 -12.84 19.72 -19.25
N THR A 376 -13.96 19.08 -19.60
CA THR A 376 -15.30 19.66 -19.38
C THR A 376 -15.63 19.77 -17.89
N PRO A 377 -15.49 18.71 -17.06
CA PRO A 377 -15.67 18.83 -15.62
C PRO A 377 -14.79 19.90 -14.96
N ILE A 378 -13.49 19.92 -15.28
CA ILE A 378 -12.53 20.89 -14.70
C ILE A 378 -12.95 22.33 -15.04
N ARG A 379 -13.30 22.59 -16.31
CA ARG A 379 -13.74 23.92 -16.76
C ARG A 379 -15.07 24.33 -16.13
N SER A 380 -16.02 23.40 -15.99
CA SER A 380 -17.31 23.67 -15.33
C SER A 380 -17.09 24.11 -13.89
N LYS A 381 -16.30 23.35 -13.13
CA LYS A 381 -16.00 23.63 -11.73
C LYS A 381 -15.30 24.99 -11.55
N LEU A 382 -14.35 25.32 -12.44
CA LEU A 382 -13.70 26.63 -12.44
C LEU A 382 -14.68 27.75 -12.80
N SER A 383 -15.59 27.54 -13.75
CA SER A 383 -16.60 28.53 -14.14
C SER A 383 -17.56 28.85 -12.99
N GLU A 384 -18.02 27.83 -12.26
CA GLU A 384 -18.84 28.00 -11.04
C GLU A 384 -18.11 28.83 -9.98
N LEU A 385 -16.83 28.54 -9.75
CA LEU A 385 -15.98 29.30 -8.84
C LEU A 385 -15.81 30.77 -9.30
N GLN A 386 -15.66 31.00 -10.61
CA GLN A 386 -15.55 32.36 -11.15
C GLN A 386 -16.88 33.14 -11.04
N GLU A 387 -18.03 32.48 -11.16
CA GLU A 387 -19.33 33.10 -10.99
C GLU A 387 -19.58 33.52 -9.53
N THR A 388 -19.30 32.62 -8.59
CA THR A 388 -19.38 32.95 -7.14
C THR A 388 -18.47 34.12 -6.77
N TRP A 389 -17.26 34.20 -7.35
CA TRP A 389 -16.37 35.35 -7.17
C TRP A 389 -16.95 36.66 -7.71
N ARG A 390 -17.55 36.67 -8.91
CA ARG A 390 -18.19 37.87 -9.48
C ARG A 390 -19.33 38.36 -8.59
N ASN A 391 -20.13 37.43 -8.04
CA ASN A 391 -21.21 37.76 -7.12
C ASN A 391 -20.69 38.37 -5.82
N LEU A 392 -19.61 37.81 -5.25
CA LEU A 392 -18.98 38.36 -4.06
C LEU A 392 -18.42 39.78 -4.30
N GLN A 393 -17.81 40.03 -5.46
CA GLN A 393 -17.34 41.37 -5.85
C GLN A 393 -18.48 42.39 -5.96
N LEU A 394 -19.64 41.96 -6.48
CA LEU A 394 -20.82 42.82 -6.56
C LEU A 394 -21.34 43.17 -5.16
N LEU A 395 -21.48 42.17 -4.28
CA LEU A 395 -21.93 42.38 -2.90
C LEU A 395 -20.99 43.31 -2.12
N ALA A 396 -19.67 43.14 -2.28
CA ALA A 396 -18.68 44.02 -1.66
C ALA A 396 -18.86 45.48 -2.07
N ARG A 397 -19.07 45.74 -3.38
CA ARG A 397 -19.30 47.10 -3.90
C ARG A 397 -20.59 47.70 -3.35
N GLN A 398 -21.71 46.96 -3.44
CA GLN A 398 -23.01 47.41 -2.95
C GLN A 398 -22.95 47.74 -1.45
N ARG A 399 -22.30 46.88 -0.67
CA ARG A 399 -22.14 47.08 0.77
C ARG A 399 -21.29 48.30 1.10
N LYS A 400 -20.18 48.50 0.38
CA LYS A 400 -19.32 49.68 0.52
C LYS A 400 -20.04 50.98 0.18
N GLU A 401 -20.85 50.96 -0.88
CA GLU A 401 -21.70 52.09 -1.26
C GLU A 401 -22.72 52.39 -0.16
N ALA A 402 -23.46 51.39 0.33
CA ALA A 402 -24.42 51.57 1.41
C ALA A 402 -23.79 52.17 2.69
N LEU A 403 -22.62 51.68 3.09
CA LEU A 403 -21.87 52.23 4.24
C LEU A 403 -21.36 53.65 3.98
N THR A 404 -20.98 53.98 2.74
CA THR A 404 -20.53 55.33 2.37
C THR A 404 -21.70 56.32 2.47
N VAL A 405 -22.87 55.92 1.98
CA VAL A 405 -24.07 56.77 2.07
C VAL A 405 -24.46 56.97 3.54
N ALA A 406 -24.54 55.90 4.33
CA ALA A 406 -24.83 55.99 5.76
C ALA A 406 -23.83 56.88 6.52
N TYR A 407 -22.54 56.78 6.19
CA TYR A 407 -21.49 57.62 6.79
C TYR A 407 -21.76 59.10 6.51
N THR A 408 -22.08 59.45 5.26
CA THR A 408 -22.32 60.85 4.89
C THR A 408 -23.54 61.44 5.60
N LEU A 409 -24.60 60.64 5.78
CA LEU A 409 -25.80 61.03 6.52
C LEU A 409 -25.50 61.24 8.01
N HIS A 410 -24.86 60.26 8.66
CA HIS A 410 -24.50 60.36 10.08
C HIS A 410 -23.50 61.49 10.36
N LYS A 411 -22.58 61.76 9.41
CA LYS A 411 -21.65 62.88 9.49
C LYS A 411 -22.39 64.22 9.47
N PHE A 412 -23.36 64.38 8.57
CA PHE A 412 -24.20 65.58 8.53
C PHE A 412 -24.93 65.81 9.86
N HIS A 413 -25.57 64.78 10.42
CA HIS A 413 -26.26 64.90 11.70
C HIS A 413 -25.31 65.15 12.88
N ALA A 414 -24.10 64.59 12.86
CA ALA A 414 -23.08 64.85 13.88
C ALA A 414 -22.63 66.33 13.85
N ASP A 415 -22.34 66.85 12.66
CA ASP A 415 -21.93 68.24 12.47
C ASP A 415 -23.07 69.22 12.81
N LEU A 416 -24.33 68.85 12.52
CA LEU A 416 -25.49 69.63 12.94
C LEU A 416 -25.61 69.69 14.46
N ARG A 417 -25.46 68.56 15.16
CA ARG A 417 -25.50 68.53 16.64
C ARG A 417 -24.36 69.36 17.26
N GLU A 418 -23.18 69.37 16.65
CA GLU A 418 -22.07 70.22 17.08
C GLU A 418 -22.41 71.71 16.94
N ILE A 419 -23.01 72.10 15.81
CA ILE A 419 -23.50 73.47 15.60
C ILE A 419 -24.60 73.81 16.61
N GLU A 420 -25.57 72.92 16.84
CA GLU A 420 -26.63 73.10 17.84
C GLU A 420 -26.07 73.34 19.24
N ALA A 421 -25.13 72.50 19.68
CA ALA A 421 -24.47 72.65 20.98
C ALA A 421 -23.71 73.97 21.09
N TRP A 422 -22.98 74.36 20.05
CA TRP A 422 -22.24 75.64 20.06
C TRP A 422 -23.17 76.86 20.03
N VAL A 423 -24.29 76.81 19.27
CA VAL A 423 -25.30 77.88 19.26
C VAL A 423 -25.91 78.04 20.66
N ALA A 424 -26.32 76.93 21.28
CA ALA A 424 -26.90 76.95 22.62
C ALA A 424 -25.91 77.50 23.66
N ASP A 425 -24.65 77.07 23.63
CA ASP A 425 -23.61 77.59 24.51
C ASP A 425 -23.32 79.08 24.28
N THR A 426 -23.26 79.52 23.03
CA THR A 426 -23.00 80.93 22.68
C THR A 426 -24.13 81.84 23.14
N ILE A 427 -25.39 81.45 22.94
CA ILE A 427 -26.56 82.18 23.46
C ILE A 427 -26.50 82.25 24.99
N LYS A 428 -26.24 81.11 25.65
CA LYS A 428 -26.10 81.06 27.12
C LYS A 428 -24.99 81.98 27.63
N ARG A 429 -23.83 82.05 26.97
CA ARG A 429 -22.71 82.95 27.31
C ARG A 429 -23.05 84.43 27.12
N MET A 430 -23.90 84.76 26.13
CA MET A 430 -24.41 86.13 25.93
C MET A 430 -25.38 86.54 27.05
N ASP A 431 -26.22 85.60 27.52
CA ASP A 431 -27.25 85.88 28.51
C ASP A 431 -26.76 85.81 29.96
N SER A 432 -25.65 85.11 30.24
CA SER A 432 -25.15 84.90 31.61
C SER A 432 -24.56 86.14 32.28
N SER A 433 -24.28 87.20 31.52
CA SER A 433 -23.69 88.43 32.06
C SER A 433 -24.79 89.37 32.56
N GLU A 434 -24.65 89.88 33.79
CA GLU A 434 -25.52 90.92 34.32
C GLU A 434 -25.40 92.21 33.50
N LEU A 435 -26.33 93.15 33.70
CA LEU A 435 -26.26 94.46 33.04
C LEU A 435 -25.19 95.32 33.74
N PRO A 436 -24.48 96.19 32.99
CA PRO A 436 -23.38 96.98 33.53
C PRO A 436 -23.86 97.97 34.58
N ALA A 437 -23.12 98.11 35.69
CA ALA A 437 -23.40 99.05 36.77
C ALA A 437 -22.68 100.40 36.58
N THR A 438 -21.62 100.44 35.77
CA THR A 438 -20.85 101.64 35.44
C THR A 438 -20.67 101.82 33.93
N ILE A 439 -20.29 103.03 33.49
CA ILE A 439 -19.98 103.33 32.08
C ILE A 439 -18.82 102.44 31.59
N SER A 440 -17.75 102.32 32.38
CA SER A 440 -16.58 101.50 32.02
C SER A 440 -16.92 100.01 31.88
N GLU A 441 -17.79 99.47 32.76
CA GLU A 441 -18.30 98.11 32.62
C GLU A 441 -19.15 97.94 31.35
N ALA A 442 -19.95 98.95 30.98
CA ALA A 442 -20.78 98.91 29.79
C ALA A 442 -19.93 98.90 28.51
N GLU A 443 -18.90 99.74 28.44
CA GLU A 443 -17.94 99.77 27.32
C GLU A 443 -17.19 98.44 27.18
N ALA A 444 -16.70 97.87 28.29
CA ALA A 444 -16.02 96.57 28.29
C ALA A 444 -16.96 95.42 27.86
N MET A 445 -18.22 95.43 28.30
CA MET A 445 -19.21 94.43 27.88
C MET A 445 -19.58 94.56 26.39
N LEU A 446 -19.65 95.78 25.85
CA LEU A 446 -19.88 96.03 24.42
C LEU A 446 -18.69 95.55 23.57
N GLU A 447 -17.46 95.78 24.02
CA GLU A 447 -16.25 95.27 23.36
C GLU A 447 -16.23 93.73 23.34
N LEU A 448 -16.48 93.08 24.48
CA LEU A 448 -16.59 91.62 24.56
C LEU A 448 -17.73 91.07 23.67
N HIS A 449 -18.85 91.80 23.56
CA HIS A 449 -19.95 91.43 22.67
C HIS A 449 -19.59 91.54 21.18
N GLN A 450 -18.73 92.51 20.84
CA GLN A 450 -18.17 92.67 19.51
C GLN A 450 -17.15 91.57 19.18
N GLU A 451 -16.37 91.09 20.16
CA GLU A 451 -15.51 89.91 19.98
C GLU A 451 -16.34 88.65 19.68
N ARG A 452 -17.43 88.45 20.43
CA ARG A 452 -18.38 87.34 20.17
C ARG A 452 -19.01 87.44 18.79
N LYS A 453 -19.25 88.66 18.28
CA LYS A 453 -19.70 88.86 16.90
C LYS A 453 -18.69 88.32 15.90
N ALA A 454 -17.40 88.58 16.10
CA ALA A 454 -16.34 88.05 15.26
C ALA A 454 -16.27 86.51 15.32
N GLU A 455 -16.46 85.89 16.50
CA GLU A 455 -16.57 84.43 16.64
C GLU A 455 -17.76 83.88 15.82
N ILE A 456 -18.93 84.53 15.94
CA ILE A 456 -20.14 84.15 15.20
C ILE A 456 -19.91 84.27 13.69
N ASP A 457 -19.36 85.39 13.24
CA ASP A 457 -19.11 85.65 11.82
C ASP A 457 -18.09 84.66 11.23
N GLY A 458 -17.06 84.31 12.00
CA GLY A 458 -16.09 83.27 11.62
C GLY A 458 -16.75 81.89 11.46
N ARG A 459 -17.77 81.56 12.26
CA ARG A 459 -18.52 80.30 12.16
C ARG A 459 -19.64 80.31 11.13
N LEU A 460 -20.07 81.46 10.60
CA LEU A 460 -21.11 81.51 9.55
C LEU A 460 -20.72 80.70 8.32
N GLU A 461 -19.42 80.56 8.03
CA GLU A 461 -18.95 79.73 6.93
C GLU A 461 -19.21 78.24 7.19
N ALA A 462 -19.11 77.77 8.43
CA ALA A 462 -19.47 76.39 8.80
C ALA A 462 -20.96 76.12 8.57
N PHE A 463 -21.85 77.07 8.88
CA PHE A 463 -23.29 76.95 8.56
C PHE A 463 -23.54 76.85 7.07
N LYS A 464 -22.86 77.67 6.26
CA LYS A 464 -22.99 77.62 4.79
C LYS A 464 -22.50 76.29 4.24
N ASN A 465 -21.33 75.83 4.70
CA ASN A 465 -20.74 74.57 4.28
C ASN A 465 -21.64 73.38 4.64
N LEU A 466 -22.16 73.34 5.87
CA LEU A 466 -23.07 72.28 6.31
C LEU A 466 -24.40 72.32 5.55
N LYS A 467 -24.93 73.52 5.27
CA LYS A 467 -26.13 73.67 4.42
C LYS A 467 -25.89 73.14 3.01
N TYR A 468 -24.79 73.51 2.37
CA TYR A 468 -24.45 73.01 1.03
C TYR A 468 -24.24 71.50 1.03
N PHE A 469 -23.59 70.96 2.07
CA PHE A 469 -23.41 69.53 2.26
C PHE A 469 -24.76 68.80 2.36
N GLY A 470 -25.68 69.28 3.22
CA GLY A 470 -27.02 68.72 3.33
C GLY A 470 -27.86 68.87 2.06
N MET A 471 -27.79 69.99 1.34
CA MET A 471 -28.50 70.15 0.05
C MET A 471 -28.02 69.13 -0.99
N ARG A 472 -26.71 68.86 -1.05
CA ARG A 472 -26.16 67.83 -1.93
C ARG A 472 -26.61 66.42 -1.55
N LEU A 473 -26.71 66.13 -0.25
CA LEU A 473 -27.25 64.86 0.22
C LEU A 473 -28.71 64.71 -0.20
N SER A 474 -29.53 65.75 -0.01
CA SER A 474 -30.96 65.73 -0.35
C SER A 474 -31.20 65.52 -1.85
N ALA A 475 -30.36 66.11 -2.71
CA ALA A 475 -30.45 65.93 -4.16
C ALA A 475 -30.13 64.49 -4.63
N ASN A 476 -29.35 63.74 -3.86
CA ASN A 476 -28.91 62.39 -4.20
C ASN A 476 -29.68 61.29 -3.46
N SER A 477 -30.51 61.65 -2.47
CA SER A 477 -31.27 60.70 -1.65
C SER A 477 -32.66 60.47 -2.22
N SER A 478 -32.79 59.51 -3.14
CA SER A 478 -34.10 59.12 -3.69
C SER A 478 -34.89 58.14 -2.79
N GLU A 479 -34.26 57.54 -1.77
CA GLU A 479 -34.85 56.48 -0.94
C GLU A 479 -34.48 56.55 0.57
N GLN A 480 -33.87 57.64 1.05
CA GLN A 480 -33.36 57.76 2.43
C GLN A 480 -34.13 58.76 3.29
N GLU A 481 -33.82 58.76 4.59
CA GLU A 481 -34.31 59.67 5.62
C GLU A 481 -34.37 61.12 5.11
N ASP A 482 -35.54 61.74 5.22
CA ASP A 482 -35.75 63.12 4.78
C ASP A 482 -34.96 64.08 5.68
N ILE A 483 -33.89 64.65 5.15
CA ILE A 483 -33.03 65.61 5.85
C ILE A 483 -33.53 67.06 5.76
N THR A 484 -34.63 67.31 5.06
CA THR A 484 -35.24 68.65 4.94
C THR A 484 -35.54 69.29 6.31
N PRO A 485 -36.07 68.58 7.32
CA PRO A 485 -36.26 69.13 8.66
C PRO A 485 -34.95 69.54 9.32
N SER A 486 -33.88 68.78 9.10
CA SER A 486 -32.55 69.07 9.65
C SER A 486 -31.91 70.30 8.98
N LEU A 487 -32.13 70.49 7.67
CA LEU A 487 -31.74 71.70 6.96
C LEU A 487 -32.51 72.93 7.45
N ALA A 488 -33.82 72.79 7.67
CA ALA A 488 -34.65 73.86 8.24
C ALA A 488 -34.18 74.23 9.64
N ARG A 489 -33.84 73.23 10.47
CA ARG A 489 -33.28 73.41 11.80
C ARG A 489 -31.95 74.18 11.76
N LEU A 490 -31.05 73.85 10.84
CA LEU A 490 -29.79 74.58 10.67
C LEU A 490 -30.02 76.07 10.35
N GLU A 491 -31.00 76.38 9.49
CA GLU A 491 -31.36 77.76 9.19
C GLU A 491 -31.97 78.48 10.39
N GLU A 492 -32.85 77.80 11.13
CA GLU A 492 -33.48 78.31 12.35
C GLU A 492 -32.40 78.69 13.38
N LEU A 493 -31.47 77.78 13.67
CA LEU A 493 -30.35 78.02 14.59
C LEU A 493 -29.55 79.27 14.21
N ARG A 494 -29.26 79.45 12.91
CA ARG A 494 -28.56 80.64 12.41
C ARG A 494 -29.35 81.91 12.68
N ARG A 495 -30.66 81.90 12.42
CA ARG A 495 -31.55 83.06 12.64
C ARG A 495 -31.64 83.38 14.13
N THR A 496 -31.85 82.37 14.97
CA THR A 496 -31.95 82.51 16.43
C THR A 496 -30.67 83.06 17.04
N LEU A 497 -29.49 82.56 16.63
CA LEU A 497 -28.20 83.07 17.10
C LEU A 497 -28.00 84.56 16.78
N LEU A 498 -28.27 84.95 15.52
CA LEU A 498 -28.11 86.34 15.08
C LEU A 498 -29.11 87.27 15.78
N ALA A 499 -30.36 86.81 15.98
CA ALA A 499 -31.38 87.57 16.70
C ALA A 499 -31.00 87.75 18.18
N ALA A 500 -30.54 86.69 18.86
CA ALA A 500 -30.11 86.76 20.26
C ALA A 500 -28.91 87.71 20.44
N TRP A 501 -27.97 87.71 19.49
CA TRP A 501 -26.84 88.65 19.52
C TRP A 501 -27.31 90.10 19.38
N GLU A 502 -28.22 90.39 18.44
CA GLU A 502 -28.75 91.75 18.23
C GLU A 502 -29.58 92.22 19.42
N GLU A 503 -30.39 91.34 20.01
CA GLU A 503 -31.18 91.65 21.20
C GLU A 503 -30.27 91.98 22.39
N ARG A 504 -29.24 91.17 22.65
CA ARG A 504 -28.28 91.44 23.73
C ARG A 504 -27.52 92.73 23.48
N ARG A 505 -27.13 93.02 22.22
CA ARG A 505 -26.49 94.28 21.84
C ARG A 505 -27.38 95.47 22.18
N SER A 506 -28.63 95.45 21.74
CA SER A 506 -29.60 96.52 22.01
C SER A 506 -29.79 96.75 23.52
N ARG A 507 -29.85 95.68 24.32
CA ARG A 507 -29.92 95.80 25.80
C ARG A 507 -28.65 96.41 26.40
N LEU A 508 -27.46 96.03 25.92
CA LEU A 508 -26.19 96.62 26.37
C LEU A 508 -26.07 98.09 25.96
N ASP A 509 -26.47 98.46 24.75
CA ASP A 509 -26.51 99.85 24.29
C ASP A 509 -27.47 100.69 25.15
N GLN A 510 -28.67 100.17 25.45
CA GLN A 510 -29.62 100.84 26.34
C GLN A 510 -29.08 100.98 27.77
N ALA A 511 -28.42 99.94 28.30
CA ALA A 511 -27.79 100.00 29.61
C ALA A 511 -26.63 101.01 29.65
N HIS A 512 -25.82 101.07 28.60
CA HIS A 512 -24.76 102.07 28.46
C HIS A 512 -25.32 103.49 28.44
N GLN A 513 -26.38 103.75 27.65
CA GLN A 513 -27.07 105.04 27.64
C GLN A 513 -27.67 105.38 29.01
N LEU A 514 -28.22 104.40 29.74
CA LEU A 514 -28.73 104.60 31.08
C LEU A 514 -27.61 104.99 32.06
N GLN A 515 -26.44 104.37 31.99
CA GLN A 515 -25.31 104.73 32.85
C GLN A 515 -24.73 106.12 32.51
N LEU A 516 -24.65 106.46 31.22
CA LEU A 516 -24.31 107.83 30.78
C LEU A 516 -25.29 108.86 31.33
N PHE A 517 -26.59 108.57 31.26
CA PHE A 517 -27.62 109.44 31.81
C PHE A 517 -27.49 109.59 33.32
N LYS A 518 -27.29 108.49 34.07
CA LYS A 518 -27.09 108.53 35.52
C LYS A 518 -25.88 109.35 35.91
N GLU A 519 -24.74 109.17 35.25
CA GLU A 519 -23.53 109.96 35.49
C GLU A 519 -23.77 111.45 35.20
N GLN A 520 -24.46 111.78 34.10
CA GLN A 520 -24.82 113.16 33.79
C GLN A 520 -25.80 113.75 34.82
N ALA A 521 -26.75 112.96 35.30
CA ALA A 521 -27.69 113.35 36.34
C ALA A 521 -26.97 113.56 37.68
N ASP A 522 -26.07 112.65 38.09
CA ASP A 522 -25.26 112.77 39.31
C ASP A 522 -24.32 113.98 39.24
N GLN A 523 -23.73 114.27 38.07
CA GLN A 523 -22.93 115.48 37.84
C GLN A 523 -23.78 116.74 37.92
N ALA A 524 -24.98 116.73 37.33
CA ALA A 524 -25.92 117.84 37.41
C ALA A 524 -26.42 118.07 38.85
N ASP A 525 -26.78 117.01 39.57
CA ASP A 525 -27.20 117.03 40.97
C ASP A 525 -26.05 117.47 41.88
N SER A 526 -24.82 117.00 41.65
CA SER A 526 -23.64 117.47 42.38
C SER A 526 -23.35 118.95 42.12
N TRP A 527 -23.50 119.40 40.86
CA TRP A 527 -23.39 120.81 40.52
C TRP A 527 -24.49 121.65 41.17
N LEU A 528 -25.75 121.21 41.10
CA LEU A 528 -26.90 121.86 41.74
C LEU A 528 -26.70 121.91 43.25
N ALA A 529 -26.36 120.79 43.90
CA ALA A 529 -26.06 120.72 45.33
C ALA A 529 -24.90 121.64 45.72
N SER A 530 -23.86 121.74 44.89
CA SER A 530 -22.77 122.71 45.09
C SER A 530 -23.24 124.16 44.96
N LYS A 531 -24.13 124.47 44.02
CA LYS A 531 -24.74 125.81 43.87
C LYS A 531 -25.72 126.14 44.97
N GLU A 532 -26.53 125.18 45.42
CA GLU A 532 -27.44 125.30 46.55
C GLU A 532 -26.65 125.49 47.85
N ALA A 533 -25.60 124.71 48.10
CA ALA A 533 -24.70 124.89 49.23
C ALA A 533 -23.97 126.25 49.19
N PHE A 534 -23.62 126.74 48.00
CA PHE A 534 -23.09 128.10 47.83
C PHE A 534 -24.12 129.19 48.13
N LEU A 535 -25.39 129.00 47.75
CA LEU A 535 -26.50 129.93 48.02
C LEU A 535 -27.01 129.88 49.47
N HIS A 536 -26.85 128.76 50.17
CA HIS A 536 -27.17 128.59 51.60
C HIS A 536 -26.02 128.97 52.53
N ASN A 537 -24.87 129.39 51.98
CA ASN A 537 -23.82 129.98 52.78
C ASN A 537 -24.23 131.41 53.18
N ASP A 538 -24.81 131.56 54.37
CA ASP A 538 -25.26 132.84 54.95
C ASP A 538 -24.12 133.80 55.34
N ASP A 539 -22.87 133.46 54.99
CA ASP A 539 -21.70 134.31 55.19
C ASP A 539 -21.56 135.30 54.02
N LEU A 540 -22.25 136.43 54.13
CA LEU A 540 -22.24 137.53 53.14
C LEU A 540 -20.98 138.42 53.19
N GLY A 541 -20.00 138.08 54.05
CA GLY A 541 -18.88 138.96 54.37
C GLY A 541 -19.19 139.95 55.49
#